data_AF-N9SND6-F1
#
_entry.id   AF-N9SND6-F1
#
_cell.length_a   1.000
_cell.length_b   1.000
_cell.length_c   1.000
_cell.angle_alpha   90.00
_cell.angle_beta   90.00
_cell.angle_gamma   90.00
#
_symmetry.space_group_name_H-M   'P 1'
#
loop_
_entity.id
_entity.type
_entity.pdbx_description
1 polymer ?
#
loop_
_entity_poly.entity_id
_entity_poly.type
_entity_poly.pdbx_seq_one_letter_code
_entity_poly.pdbx_strand_id
1 'polypeptide(L)'
;MLKRTLACALFAITGHAYSADIQVTTLVDEDKDDGVCSLREAVEFLNKRSQKEFENGYHGCGNKDATSNIILQRDQTYNLNSALNIKAATTIRSANSDEFNDTKKGLNNATIKMLGSDRLLVIDDGSVENALISVSLVELNLQGASAKINDGGLILNREALTIQYSRLAGGLASKGGAIYNAGLISNNQQTASAVTINNSILQNNKADQGAVIYTEMPLYNITQSVIRDNEGMAGETGALFYVQTGFQDPTIGSNILKSGIAGIKNSTIFHNKGGYVANIREGMFFNNVTMIKNAAGLYLQSPKWKSTTTSNGETTTTEAASSYISNSIIVANGKNNCSAATNDETVVQSNLTETECDRNAKDSLPNFMLGNNKLIAGDVDEKQTCDIPSVEGLLCPYYTPKDQMLGFFKPRLLMSYNKLSDSLIVNKGRIYSDGSTFSSASCESADQRGKSRSGYDELCDLGALELMVDRSDIQIVGQDILYGQVAKFSIANNLQDGELLDPESCKLIFKRETNSKGQPWQSGCLEVVQTQTPSKGKLTIDQDGNVTYVPDSDWHGADKFNLRIMTTTTRFNDESNYYIDIPATVVQDPPNNFQSKTVNVSGGAFGVGSIFVLLGLIRLRRFKS
;
A
#
# COMPACT_ATOMS: atom_id res chain seq x y z
N MET A 1 21.82 -43.22 -16.70
CA MET A 1 21.56 -41.79 -16.95
C MET A 1 20.13 -41.51 -16.52
N LEU A 2 19.95 -41.04 -15.29
CA LEU A 2 18.65 -40.86 -14.64
C LEU A 2 18.71 -39.55 -13.84
N LYS A 3 18.44 -38.42 -14.49
CA LYS A 3 18.17 -37.11 -13.86
C LYS A 3 17.40 -36.26 -14.87
N ARG A 4 16.07 -36.33 -14.83
CA ARG A 4 15.08 -35.33 -15.31
C ARG A 4 13.68 -35.97 -15.28
N THR A 5 13.15 -36.19 -14.08
CA THR A 5 11.75 -36.55 -13.88
C THR A 5 11.43 -36.38 -12.40
N LEU A 6 11.09 -35.16 -12.00
CA LEU A 6 10.45 -34.86 -10.71
C LEU A 6 10.00 -33.39 -10.72
N ALA A 7 8.94 -33.12 -11.48
CA ALA A 7 8.02 -31.98 -11.29
C ALA A 7 6.90 -32.05 -12.35
N CYS A 8 6.16 -33.17 -12.43
CA CYS A 8 4.91 -33.24 -13.21
C CYS A 8 4.14 -34.48 -12.76
N ALA A 9 3.43 -34.38 -11.65
CA ALA A 9 2.36 -35.31 -11.32
C ALA A 9 1.44 -34.63 -10.30
N LEU A 10 0.39 -33.97 -10.82
CA LEU A 10 -1.02 -34.28 -10.50
C LEU A 10 -1.93 -33.13 -10.98
N PHE A 11 -2.40 -33.16 -12.23
CA PHE A 11 -3.62 -32.46 -12.63
C PHE A 11 -4.37 -33.30 -13.67
N ALA A 12 -5.20 -34.20 -13.17
CA ALA A 12 -6.27 -34.80 -13.94
C ALA A 12 -7.54 -34.68 -13.10
N ILE A 13 -8.26 -33.57 -13.26
CA ILE A 13 -9.65 -33.45 -12.81
C ILE A 13 -10.49 -33.19 -14.05
N THR A 14 -11.39 -34.13 -14.31
CA THR A 14 -12.33 -34.11 -15.43
C THR A 14 -13.44 -33.08 -15.24
N GLY A 15 -13.64 -32.25 -16.25
CA GLY A 15 -14.89 -31.70 -16.75
C GLY A 15 -15.96 -31.25 -15.75
N HIS A 16 -15.96 -29.97 -15.41
CA HIS A 16 -17.17 -29.16 -15.29
C HIS A 16 -16.94 -27.90 -16.14
N ALA A 17 -17.90 -27.54 -16.98
CA ALA A 17 -17.84 -26.38 -17.86
C ALA A 17 -17.92 -25.09 -17.04
N TYR A 18 -16.77 -24.67 -16.50
CA TYR A 18 -16.48 -23.32 -16.09
C TYR A 18 -15.42 -22.77 -17.04
N SER A 19 -15.59 -21.52 -17.46
CA SER A 19 -14.55 -20.77 -18.16
C SER A 19 -13.28 -20.80 -17.31
N ALA A 20 -12.25 -21.51 -17.78
CA ALA A 20 -11.01 -21.68 -17.02
C ALA A 20 -10.05 -20.51 -17.30
N ASP A 21 -9.36 -20.03 -16.27
CA ASP A 21 -8.28 -19.07 -16.44
C ASP A 21 -7.10 -19.69 -17.21
N ILE A 22 -6.35 -18.86 -17.94
CA ILE A 22 -5.19 -19.29 -18.72
C ILE A 22 -3.99 -19.42 -17.78
N GLN A 23 -3.54 -20.64 -17.54
CA GLN A 23 -2.38 -20.91 -16.69
C GLN A 23 -1.09 -20.86 -17.50
N VAL A 24 -0.15 -19.99 -17.11
CA VAL A 24 1.19 -20.01 -17.71
C VAL A 24 2.03 -21.10 -17.04
N THR A 25 2.58 -21.99 -17.85
CA THR A 25 3.24 -23.23 -17.42
C THR A 25 4.75 -23.26 -17.70
N THR A 26 5.29 -22.27 -18.42
CA THR A 26 6.73 -22.06 -18.60
C THR A 26 7.17 -20.65 -18.20
N LEU A 27 8.42 -20.53 -17.77
CA LEU A 27 9.08 -19.26 -17.42
C LEU A 27 9.86 -18.65 -18.59
N VAL A 28 9.96 -19.40 -19.69
CA VAL A 28 10.70 -19.04 -20.89
C VAL A 28 9.80 -18.24 -21.81
N ASP A 29 10.40 -17.27 -22.51
CA ASP A 29 9.74 -16.56 -23.59
C ASP A 29 9.89 -17.32 -24.90
N GLU A 30 8.83 -17.98 -25.33
CA GLU A 30 8.79 -18.73 -26.58
C GLU A 30 7.40 -18.66 -27.23
N ASP A 31 7.36 -18.93 -28.53
CA ASP A 31 6.11 -19.13 -29.27
C ASP A 31 6.32 -20.38 -30.13
N LYS A 32 5.90 -21.52 -29.60
CA LYS A 32 6.22 -22.84 -30.12
C LYS A 32 5.14 -23.84 -29.74
N ASP A 33 4.59 -24.53 -30.74
CA ASP A 33 3.62 -25.60 -30.52
C ASP A 33 4.27 -26.85 -29.89
N ASP A 34 4.40 -26.85 -28.56
CA ASP A 34 4.89 -28.00 -27.78
C ASP A 34 3.99 -28.39 -26.60
N GLY A 35 2.80 -27.78 -26.54
CA GLY A 35 1.78 -28.04 -25.53
C GLY A 35 2.04 -27.37 -24.18
N VAL A 36 3.06 -26.51 -24.07
CA VAL A 36 3.37 -25.73 -22.87
C VAL A 36 2.98 -24.28 -23.10
N CYS A 37 2.12 -23.73 -22.25
CA CYS A 37 1.68 -22.35 -22.36
C CYS A 37 2.72 -21.38 -21.76
N SER A 38 3.36 -20.56 -22.59
CA SER A 38 4.16 -19.39 -22.19
C SER A 38 3.29 -18.14 -22.00
N LEU A 39 3.86 -17.11 -21.35
CA LEU A 39 3.18 -15.82 -21.22
C LEU A 39 2.94 -15.15 -22.59
N ARG A 40 3.86 -15.33 -23.54
CA ARG A 40 3.72 -14.78 -24.89
C ARG A 40 2.57 -15.44 -25.64
N GLU A 41 2.49 -16.76 -25.61
CA GLU A 41 1.40 -17.50 -26.23
C GLU A 41 0.06 -17.22 -25.56
N ALA A 42 0.02 -17.02 -24.24
CA ALA A 42 -1.20 -16.67 -23.52
C ALA A 42 -1.76 -15.31 -23.99
N VAL A 43 -0.88 -14.30 -24.16
CA VAL A 43 -1.28 -12.99 -24.71
C VAL A 43 -1.70 -13.12 -26.17
N GLU A 44 -0.94 -13.85 -26.99
CA GLU A 44 -1.25 -14.03 -28.40
C GLU A 44 -2.56 -14.77 -28.63
N PHE A 45 -2.85 -15.76 -27.79
CA PHE A 45 -4.14 -16.44 -27.74
C PHE A 45 -5.28 -15.44 -27.52
N LEU A 46 -5.20 -14.60 -26.48
CA LEU A 46 -6.25 -13.63 -26.18
C LEU A 46 -6.44 -12.62 -27.32
N ASN A 47 -5.36 -12.17 -27.95
CA ASN A 47 -5.42 -11.27 -29.10
C ASN A 47 -6.19 -11.87 -30.29
N LYS A 48 -6.13 -13.20 -30.48
CA LYS A 48 -6.69 -13.88 -31.66
C LYS A 48 -7.90 -14.77 -31.36
N ARG A 49 -8.29 -14.93 -30.10
CA ARG A 49 -9.33 -15.88 -29.64
C ARG A 49 -10.68 -15.75 -30.37
N SER A 50 -11.01 -14.57 -30.89
CA SER A 50 -12.24 -14.38 -31.68
C SER A 50 -12.21 -15.06 -33.05
N GLN A 51 -11.04 -15.47 -33.54
CA GLN A 51 -10.88 -16.14 -34.82
C GLN A 51 -11.07 -17.65 -34.64
N LYS A 52 -11.78 -18.25 -35.61
CA LYS A 52 -12.20 -19.67 -35.56
C LYS A 52 -11.05 -20.65 -35.37
N GLU A 53 -9.87 -20.33 -35.88
CA GLU A 53 -8.68 -21.19 -35.81
C GLU A 53 -8.10 -21.31 -34.39
N PHE A 54 -8.42 -20.38 -33.47
CA PHE A 54 -7.97 -20.44 -32.07
C PHE A 54 -9.08 -20.92 -31.12
N GLU A 55 -10.20 -21.44 -31.62
CA GLU A 55 -11.29 -21.92 -30.75
C GLU A 55 -10.85 -23.03 -29.78
N ASN A 56 -9.84 -23.81 -30.16
CA ASN A 56 -9.31 -24.91 -29.36
C ASN A 56 -8.02 -24.54 -28.58
N GLY A 57 -7.66 -23.25 -28.53
CA GLY A 57 -6.45 -22.76 -27.86
C GLY A 57 -5.33 -22.41 -28.82
N TYR A 58 -4.19 -21.98 -28.25
CA TYR A 58 -2.98 -21.63 -28.99
C TYR A 58 -1.75 -22.17 -28.26
N HIS A 59 -1.03 -23.11 -28.89
CA HIS A 59 0.23 -23.68 -28.38
C HIS A 59 0.17 -24.12 -26.90
N GLY A 60 -0.94 -24.72 -26.47
CA GLY A 60 -1.14 -25.16 -25.08
C GLY A 60 -1.83 -24.12 -24.16
N CYS A 61 -2.10 -22.91 -24.64
CA CYS A 61 -2.83 -21.87 -23.92
C CYS A 61 -4.33 -21.86 -24.26
N GLY A 62 -5.17 -21.99 -23.24
CA GLY A 62 -6.59 -21.63 -23.29
C GLY A 62 -7.44 -22.41 -24.31
N ASN A 63 -8.66 -21.93 -24.50
CA ASN A 63 -9.61 -22.30 -25.56
C ASN A 63 -10.69 -21.22 -25.64
N LYS A 64 -11.65 -21.32 -26.57
CA LYS A 64 -12.72 -20.33 -26.76
C LYS A 64 -13.52 -20.01 -25.50
N ASP A 65 -13.58 -20.94 -24.56
CA ASP A 65 -14.32 -20.80 -23.31
C ASP A 65 -13.45 -20.25 -22.18
N ALA A 66 -12.14 -20.04 -22.36
CA ALA A 66 -11.25 -19.49 -21.33
C ALA A 66 -11.65 -18.06 -20.89
N THR A 67 -11.26 -17.64 -19.70
CA THR A 67 -11.43 -16.23 -19.29
C THR A 67 -10.38 -15.35 -19.96
N SER A 68 -10.46 -14.03 -19.77
CA SER A 68 -9.37 -13.10 -20.11
C SER A 68 -8.29 -13.00 -19.03
N ASN A 69 -8.27 -13.93 -18.06
CA ASN A 69 -7.28 -13.94 -16.99
C ASN A 69 -6.11 -14.85 -17.33
N ILE A 70 -4.90 -14.29 -17.29
CA ILE A 70 -3.63 -15.00 -17.37
C ILE A 70 -3.06 -15.11 -15.95
N ILE A 71 -2.80 -16.33 -15.49
CA ILE A 71 -2.35 -16.63 -14.14
C ILE A 71 -0.87 -17.02 -14.15
N LEU A 72 -0.10 -16.30 -13.32
CA LEU A 72 1.32 -16.52 -13.10
C LEU A 72 1.55 -17.11 -11.71
N GLN A 73 2.45 -18.09 -11.59
CA GLN A 73 2.81 -18.66 -10.30
C GLN A 73 3.55 -17.62 -9.44
N ARG A 74 3.19 -17.59 -8.15
CA ARG A 74 3.79 -16.67 -7.15
C ARG A 74 5.30 -16.88 -7.07
N ASP A 75 6.02 -15.79 -6.82
CA ASP A 75 7.48 -15.76 -6.65
C ASP A 75 8.31 -16.34 -7.82
N GLN A 76 7.70 -16.54 -8.99
CA GLN A 76 8.39 -16.96 -10.20
C GLN A 76 8.79 -15.77 -11.06
N THR A 77 9.82 -15.96 -11.90
CA THR A 77 10.27 -14.95 -12.87
C THR A 77 10.02 -15.43 -14.30
N TYR A 78 9.11 -14.74 -14.99
CA TYR A 78 8.77 -14.91 -16.40
C TYR A 78 9.64 -13.98 -17.22
N ASN A 79 10.54 -14.55 -18.01
CA ASN A 79 11.44 -13.78 -18.85
C ASN A 79 10.73 -13.37 -20.14
N LEU A 80 11.14 -12.24 -20.72
CA LEU A 80 10.72 -11.74 -22.02
C LEU A 80 11.95 -11.33 -22.84
N ASN A 81 12.03 -11.77 -24.09
CA ASN A 81 13.07 -11.40 -25.06
C ASN A 81 12.66 -10.15 -25.87
N SER A 82 11.37 -9.88 -25.99
CA SER A 82 10.80 -8.70 -26.65
C SER A 82 9.45 -8.32 -26.04
N ALA A 83 8.91 -7.16 -26.37
CA ALA A 83 7.62 -6.73 -25.86
C ALA A 83 6.48 -7.74 -26.13
N LEU A 84 5.52 -7.79 -25.20
CA LEU A 84 4.22 -8.40 -25.40
C LEU A 84 3.25 -7.34 -25.93
N ASN A 85 2.57 -7.64 -27.05
CA ASN A 85 1.57 -6.75 -27.62
C ASN A 85 0.19 -7.20 -27.12
N ILE A 86 -0.48 -6.38 -26.32
CA ILE A 86 -1.83 -6.64 -25.80
C ILE A 86 -2.82 -5.84 -26.64
N LYS A 87 -3.67 -6.54 -27.38
CA LYS A 87 -4.67 -5.98 -28.31
C LYS A 87 -6.11 -6.33 -27.93
N ALA A 88 -6.29 -7.07 -26.84
CA ALA A 88 -7.59 -7.49 -26.33
C ALA A 88 -7.64 -7.34 -24.82
N ALA A 89 -8.85 -7.22 -24.26
CA ALA A 89 -9.06 -7.11 -22.83
C ALA A 89 -8.40 -8.28 -22.08
N THR A 90 -7.53 -7.95 -21.12
CA THR A 90 -6.60 -8.92 -20.49
C THR A 90 -6.38 -8.57 -19.03
N THR A 91 -6.46 -9.55 -18.14
CA THR A 91 -5.96 -9.45 -16.77
C THR A 91 -4.77 -10.37 -16.60
N ILE A 92 -3.60 -9.84 -16.27
CA ILE A 92 -2.42 -10.63 -15.89
C ILE A 92 -2.27 -10.52 -14.38
N ARG A 93 -2.22 -11.66 -13.68
CA ARG A 93 -2.12 -11.67 -12.23
C ARG A 93 -1.31 -12.84 -11.69
N SER A 94 -0.75 -12.64 -10.51
CA SER A 94 -0.24 -13.76 -9.71
C SER A 94 -1.39 -14.67 -9.26
N ALA A 95 -1.07 -15.95 -9.08
CA ALA A 95 -1.95 -16.93 -8.51
C ALA A 95 -2.37 -16.52 -7.09
N ASN A 96 -3.58 -16.92 -6.71
CA ASN A 96 -4.06 -16.75 -5.34
C ASN A 96 -3.19 -17.56 -4.37
N SER A 97 -3.14 -17.12 -3.12
CA SER A 97 -2.48 -17.88 -2.06
C SER A 97 -3.33 -19.09 -1.67
N ASP A 98 -2.67 -20.20 -1.35
CA ASP A 98 -3.30 -21.39 -0.76
C ASP A 98 -3.47 -21.24 0.77
N GLU A 99 -2.90 -20.19 1.37
CA GLU A 99 -3.03 -19.92 2.81
C GLU A 99 -4.43 -19.41 3.16
N PHE A 100 -5.00 -19.96 4.24
CA PHE A 100 -6.29 -19.52 4.77
C PHE A 100 -6.18 -18.08 5.29
N ASN A 101 -7.02 -17.17 4.76
CA ASN A 101 -7.03 -15.74 5.09
C ASN A 101 -5.71 -14.99 4.80
N ASP A 102 -5.04 -15.27 3.68
CA ASP A 102 -3.90 -14.45 3.25
C ASP A 102 -4.32 -13.02 2.89
N THR A 103 -3.97 -12.07 3.76
CA THR A 103 -4.16 -10.63 3.56
C THR A 103 -2.91 -9.92 3.01
N LYS A 104 -1.82 -10.66 2.76
CA LYS A 104 -0.49 -10.14 2.37
C LYS A 104 -0.38 -9.85 0.89
N LYS A 105 -1.25 -8.96 0.40
CA LYS A 105 -1.28 -8.54 -0.99
C LYS A 105 0.03 -7.87 -1.42
N GLY A 106 0.53 -8.23 -2.60
CA GLY A 106 1.70 -7.59 -3.19
C GLY A 106 3.06 -8.09 -2.67
N LEU A 107 3.09 -9.03 -1.73
CA LEU A 107 4.35 -9.53 -1.15
C LEU A 107 4.98 -10.67 -1.96
N ASN A 108 4.17 -11.54 -2.56
CA ASN A 108 4.65 -12.76 -3.25
C ASN A 108 4.36 -12.69 -4.77
N ASN A 109 4.68 -11.54 -5.36
CA ASN A 109 4.35 -11.23 -6.74
C ASN A 109 5.19 -12.06 -7.73
N ALA A 110 4.55 -12.61 -8.75
CA ALA A 110 5.22 -13.05 -9.96
C ALA A 110 5.95 -11.87 -10.61
N THR A 111 7.14 -12.14 -11.15
CA THR A 111 7.99 -11.14 -11.80
C THR A 111 7.94 -11.33 -13.32
N ILE A 112 7.64 -10.27 -14.07
CA ILE A 112 7.80 -10.21 -15.52
C ILE A 112 9.04 -9.38 -15.81
N LYS A 113 10.05 -9.99 -16.43
CA LYS A 113 11.38 -9.40 -16.60
C LYS A 113 11.80 -9.35 -18.06
N MET A 114 12.25 -8.19 -18.51
CA MET A 114 12.87 -8.05 -19.82
C MET A 114 14.33 -8.53 -19.77
N LEU A 115 14.66 -9.50 -20.61
CA LEU A 115 16.03 -9.90 -20.94
C LEU A 115 16.55 -9.24 -22.22
N GLY A 116 15.63 -8.90 -23.13
CA GLY A 116 15.94 -8.14 -24.34
C GLY A 116 16.24 -6.67 -24.07
N SER A 117 16.22 -5.87 -25.13
CA SER A 117 16.46 -4.42 -25.09
C SER A 117 15.20 -3.59 -25.30
N ASP A 118 14.02 -4.17 -25.05
CA ASP A 118 12.71 -3.58 -25.33
C ASP A 118 11.96 -3.26 -24.02
N ARG A 119 10.74 -2.71 -24.13
CA ARG A 119 9.77 -2.62 -23.03
C ARG A 119 9.07 -3.95 -22.79
N LEU A 120 8.43 -4.09 -21.63
CA LEU A 120 7.67 -5.30 -21.31
C LEU A 120 6.38 -5.39 -22.12
N LEU A 121 5.59 -4.30 -22.13
CA LEU A 121 4.23 -4.31 -22.65
C LEU A 121 4.00 -3.15 -23.64
N VAL A 122 3.35 -3.48 -24.76
CA VAL A 122 2.69 -2.52 -25.65
C VAL A 122 1.20 -2.82 -25.55
N ILE A 123 0.44 -1.87 -25.01
CA ILE A 123 -1.01 -1.99 -24.83
C ILE A 123 -1.66 -1.03 -25.81
N ASP A 124 -2.13 -1.59 -26.93
CA ASP A 124 -2.60 -0.84 -28.10
C ASP A 124 -3.39 -1.79 -29.00
N ASP A 125 -4.70 -1.57 -29.15
CA ASP A 125 -5.53 -2.36 -30.08
C ASP A 125 -5.30 -1.95 -31.56
N GLY A 126 -4.53 -0.89 -31.79
CA GLY A 126 -4.21 -0.34 -33.11
C GLY A 126 -5.29 0.59 -33.67
N SER A 127 -6.33 0.89 -32.90
CA SER A 127 -7.45 1.74 -33.26
C SER A 127 -7.53 2.97 -32.35
N VAL A 128 -7.77 4.12 -32.97
CA VAL A 128 -8.15 5.34 -32.24
C VAL A 128 -9.64 5.59 -32.30
N GLU A 129 -10.42 4.70 -32.92
CA GLU A 129 -11.88 4.85 -33.05
C GLU A 129 -12.65 3.91 -32.11
N ASN A 130 -12.01 2.82 -31.67
CA ASN A 130 -12.63 1.83 -30.81
C ASN A 130 -12.74 2.34 -29.38
N ALA A 131 -13.66 1.75 -28.61
CA ALA A 131 -13.65 1.90 -27.17
C ALA A 131 -12.38 1.26 -26.59
N LEU A 132 -11.78 1.93 -25.60
CA LEU A 132 -10.57 1.44 -24.96
C LEU A 132 -10.76 0.03 -24.42
N ILE A 133 -9.79 -0.85 -24.69
CA ILE A 133 -9.76 -2.16 -24.04
C ILE A 133 -9.31 -2.01 -22.58
N SER A 134 -9.81 -2.88 -21.71
CA SER A 134 -9.41 -2.90 -20.30
C SER A 134 -8.26 -3.89 -20.09
N VAL A 135 -7.13 -3.39 -19.58
CA VAL A 135 -5.98 -4.20 -19.19
C VAL A 135 -5.70 -4.02 -17.71
N SER A 136 -5.59 -5.14 -16.98
CA SER A 136 -5.35 -5.15 -15.53
C SER A 136 -4.11 -5.96 -15.17
N LEU A 137 -3.24 -5.37 -14.37
CA LEU A 137 -1.99 -5.96 -13.87
C LEU A 137 -2.06 -6.03 -12.34
N VAL A 138 -2.12 -7.24 -11.77
CA VAL A 138 -2.42 -7.42 -10.34
C VAL A 138 -1.39 -8.32 -9.66
N GLU A 139 -0.80 -7.83 -8.57
CA GLU A 139 0.23 -8.54 -7.81
C GLU A 139 1.42 -8.96 -8.69
N LEU A 140 1.98 -8.02 -9.47
CA LEU A 140 3.12 -8.26 -10.36
C LEU A 140 4.34 -7.42 -9.99
N ASN A 141 5.54 -7.96 -10.22
CA ASN A 141 6.77 -7.17 -10.28
C ASN A 141 7.16 -7.02 -11.75
N LEU A 142 7.16 -5.80 -12.27
CA LEU A 142 7.60 -5.46 -13.62
C LEU A 142 9.04 -4.96 -13.56
N GLN A 143 9.95 -5.69 -14.23
CA GLN A 143 11.37 -5.39 -14.24
C GLN A 143 11.87 -5.08 -15.66
N GLY A 144 12.26 -3.82 -15.88
CA GLY A 144 12.74 -3.31 -17.17
C GLY A 144 14.17 -3.75 -17.52
N ALA A 145 14.55 -3.44 -18.76
CA ALA A 145 15.92 -3.63 -19.26
C ALA A 145 16.81 -2.43 -18.92
N SER A 146 18.13 -2.63 -18.99
CA SER A 146 19.11 -1.54 -18.86
C SER A 146 19.25 -0.69 -20.13
N ALA A 147 18.62 -1.09 -21.23
CA ALA A 147 18.67 -0.36 -22.49
C ALA A 147 17.68 0.82 -22.46
N LYS A 148 18.14 1.99 -22.89
CA LYS A 148 17.27 3.16 -23.03
C LYS A 148 16.47 3.06 -24.32
N ILE A 149 15.15 3.14 -24.20
CA ILE A 149 14.20 3.14 -25.32
C ILE A 149 13.45 4.46 -25.44
N ASN A 150 12.61 4.65 -26.45
CA ASN A 150 11.92 5.93 -26.65
C ASN A 150 10.78 6.16 -25.64
N ASP A 151 9.69 5.42 -25.76
CA ASP A 151 8.41 5.77 -25.09
C ASP A 151 7.90 4.65 -24.18
N GLY A 152 8.18 4.66 -22.88
CA GLY A 152 7.61 3.69 -21.93
C GLY A 152 8.57 2.55 -21.55
N GLY A 153 9.54 2.80 -20.67
CA GLY A 153 10.61 1.86 -20.31
C GLY A 153 10.12 0.50 -19.79
N LEU A 154 8.89 0.44 -19.25
CA LEU A 154 8.18 -0.80 -18.96
C LEU A 154 6.95 -0.98 -19.85
N ILE A 155 6.14 0.08 -19.99
CA ILE A 155 4.82 0.01 -20.63
C ILE A 155 4.62 1.20 -21.56
N LEU A 156 4.22 0.91 -22.80
CA LEU A 156 3.55 1.87 -23.67
C LEU A 156 2.04 1.59 -23.61
N ASN A 157 1.25 2.58 -23.22
CA ASN A 157 -0.19 2.47 -23.08
C ASN A 157 -0.94 3.42 -24.03
N ARG A 158 -1.91 2.86 -24.76
CA ARG A 158 -2.93 3.57 -25.54
C ARG A 158 -4.36 3.22 -25.09
N GLU A 159 -4.51 2.46 -24.00
CA GLU A 159 -5.78 1.87 -23.58
C GLU A 159 -6.12 2.20 -22.10
N ALA A 160 -7.11 1.52 -21.53
CA ALA A 160 -7.42 1.63 -20.10
C ALA A 160 -6.59 0.64 -19.27
N LEU A 161 -5.54 1.14 -18.62
CA LEU A 161 -4.60 0.35 -17.82
C LEU A 161 -4.87 0.51 -16.32
N THR A 162 -5.07 -0.61 -15.63
CA THR A 162 -5.16 -0.68 -14.16
C THR A 162 -4.02 -1.51 -13.59
N ILE A 163 -3.36 -1.01 -12.55
CA ILE A 163 -2.25 -1.67 -11.86
C ILE A 163 -2.53 -1.70 -10.36
N GLN A 164 -2.49 -2.88 -9.75
CA GLN A 164 -2.79 -3.07 -8.32
C GLN A 164 -1.74 -3.94 -7.63
N TYR A 165 -1.34 -3.56 -6.41
CA TYR A 165 -0.42 -4.35 -5.58
C TYR A 165 0.88 -4.74 -6.28
N SER A 166 1.39 -3.87 -7.16
CA SER A 166 2.46 -4.21 -8.10
C SER A 166 3.69 -3.32 -7.96
N ARG A 167 4.85 -3.80 -8.41
CA ARG A 167 6.11 -3.03 -8.43
C ARG A 167 6.49 -2.72 -9.86
N LEU A 168 6.71 -1.45 -10.18
CA LEU A 168 7.21 -1.00 -11.47
C LEU A 168 8.63 -0.51 -11.27
N ALA A 169 9.61 -1.27 -11.75
CA ALA A 169 11.01 -0.98 -11.47
C ALA A 169 11.97 -1.16 -12.64
N GLY A 170 13.00 -0.32 -12.65
CA GLY A 170 14.13 -0.42 -13.57
C GLY A 170 13.81 -0.09 -15.01
N GLY A 171 12.70 0.59 -15.29
CA GLY A 171 12.42 1.09 -16.64
C GLY A 171 13.32 2.27 -17.00
N LEU A 172 13.82 2.29 -18.24
CA LEU A 172 14.71 3.33 -18.75
C LEU A 172 14.26 3.79 -20.13
N ALA A 173 13.83 5.06 -20.26
CA ALA A 173 13.33 5.59 -21.52
C ALA A 173 13.69 7.07 -21.77
N SER A 174 13.43 7.58 -22.96
CA SER A 174 13.44 9.03 -23.22
C SER A 174 12.19 9.69 -22.63
N LYS A 175 11.03 9.06 -22.83
CA LYS A 175 9.74 9.48 -22.27
C LYS A 175 9.09 8.33 -21.53
N GLY A 176 8.70 8.54 -20.28
CA GLY A 176 7.97 7.53 -19.52
C GLY A 176 8.89 6.40 -19.08
N GLY A 177 9.70 6.61 -18.04
CA GLY A 177 10.65 5.59 -17.57
C GLY A 177 9.92 4.31 -17.15
N ALA A 178 8.81 4.42 -16.41
CA ALA A 178 7.91 3.29 -16.22
C ALA A 178 6.85 3.23 -17.33
N ILE A 179 6.04 4.29 -17.48
CA ILE A 179 4.89 4.28 -18.38
C ILE A 179 4.91 5.49 -19.32
N TYR A 180 4.69 5.22 -20.61
CA TYR A 180 4.24 6.23 -21.57
C TYR A 180 2.73 6.06 -21.80
N ASN A 181 1.95 7.11 -21.54
CA ASN A 181 0.51 7.11 -21.68
C ASN A 181 0.09 8.09 -22.80
N ALA A 182 -0.48 7.57 -23.88
CA ALA A 182 -0.75 8.34 -25.10
C ALA A 182 -2.20 8.79 -25.24
N GLY A 183 -2.44 9.76 -26.09
CA GLY A 183 -3.79 10.19 -26.46
C GLY A 183 -4.25 11.43 -25.72
N LEU A 184 -5.14 12.16 -26.39
CA LEU A 184 -5.72 13.42 -25.94
C LEU A 184 -7.23 13.30 -26.04
N ILE A 185 -7.97 13.78 -25.05
CA ILE A 185 -9.43 13.86 -25.16
C ILE A 185 -9.77 14.88 -26.24
N SER A 186 -10.66 14.50 -27.16
CA SER A 186 -11.25 15.42 -28.14
C SER A 186 -12.77 15.39 -28.03
N ASN A 187 -13.43 16.45 -28.49
CA ASN A 187 -14.90 16.56 -28.41
C ASN A 187 -15.65 15.53 -29.28
N ASN A 188 -14.95 14.88 -30.22
CA ASN A 188 -15.55 13.97 -31.19
C ASN A 188 -15.13 12.51 -30.98
N GLN A 189 -14.11 12.24 -30.16
CA GLN A 189 -13.56 10.90 -29.97
C GLN A 189 -12.99 10.71 -28.55
N GLN A 190 -13.29 9.56 -27.94
CA GLN A 190 -12.79 9.14 -26.62
C GLN A 190 -11.53 8.29 -26.75
N THR A 191 -10.43 8.89 -27.23
CA THR A 191 -9.20 8.16 -27.63
C THR A 191 -8.06 8.27 -26.63
N ALA A 192 -8.31 8.95 -25.51
CA ALA A 192 -7.28 9.25 -24.53
C ALA A 192 -7.11 8.08 -23.57
N SER A 193 -5.93 7.49 -23.56
CA SER A 193 -5.62 6.38 -22.66
C SER A 193 -5.58 6.83 -21.20
N ALA A 194 -5.90 5.89 -20.30
CA ALA A 194 -6.01 6.17 -18.88
C ALA A 194 -5.21 5.16 -18.05
N VAL A 195 -4.52 5.64 -17.02
CA VAL A 195 -3.72 4.82 -16.10
C VAL A 195 -4.24 4.95 -14.68
N THR A 196 -4.68 3.85 -14.09
CA THR A 196 -5.01 3.77 -12.66
C THR A 196 -4.01 2.90 -11.95
N ILE A 197 -3.37 3.44 -10.91
CA ILE A 197 -2.42 2.70 -10.07
C ILE A 197 -2.86 2.78 -8.62
N ASN A 198 -2.98 1.63 -7.97
CA ASN A 198 -3.38 1.54 -6.57
C ASN A 198 -2.49 0.54 -5.82
N ASN A 199 -2.19 0.85 -4.55
CA ASN A 199 -1.41 -0.01 -3.66
C ASN A 199 -0.06 -0.49 -4.22
N SER A 200 0.65 0.36 -4.98
CA SER A 200 1.81 -0.08 -5.77
C SER A 200 3.09 0.70 -5.45
N ILE A 201 4.23 0.17 -5.89
CA ILE A 201 5.54 0.84 -5.76
C ILE A 201 6.07 1.16 -7.15
N LEU A 202 6.45 2.43 -7.37
CA LEU A 202 7.15 2.86 -8.58
C LEU A 202 8.55 3.31 -8.18
N GLN A 203 9.57 2.55 -8.58
CA GLN A 203 10.92 2.76 -8.08
C GLN A 203 12.03 2.52 -9.10
N ASN A 204 13.15 3.23 -8.96
CA ASN A 204 14.34 3.05 -9.80
C ASN A 204 14.09 3.19 -11.30
N ASN A 205 13.04 3.91 -11.71
CA ASN A 205 12.76 4.20 -13.11
C ASN A 205 13.45 5.50 -13.52
N LYS A 206 13.88 5.58 -14.78
CA LYS A 206 14.66 6.72 -15.29
C LYS A 206 14.15 7.19 -16.64
N ALA A 207 14.05 8.50 -16.83
CA ALA A 207 13.81 9.07 -18.15
C ALA A 207 14.26 10.51 -18.31
N ASP A 208 14.35 10.96 -19.58
CA ASP A 208 14.57 12.38 -19.87
C ASP A 208 13.35 13.21 -19.49
N GLN A 209 12.15 12.68 -19.72
CA GLN A 209 10.87 13.25 -19.33
C GLN A 209 9.95 12.17 -18.76
N GLY A 210 9.38 12.39 -17.59
CA GLY A 210 8.44 11.46 -16.99
C GLY A 210 9.11 10.16 -16.56
N ALA A 211 10.09 10.22 -15.65
CA ALA A 211 10.79 9.02 -15.16
C ALA A 211 9.83 7.95 -14.61
N VAL A 212 8.69 8.38 -14.04
CA VAL A 212 7.63 7.49 -13.60
C VAL A 212 6.56 7.40 -14.68
N ILE A 213 5.88 8.50 -14.99
CA ILE A 213 4.89 8.56 -16.08
C ILE A 213 5.18 9.76 -16.97
N TYR A 214 5.25 9.52 -18.27
CA TYR A 214 5.01 10.55 -19.27
C TYR A 214 3.60 10.36 -19.80
N THR A 215 2.81 11.44 -19.82
CA THR A 215 1.45 11.40 -20.35
C THR A 215 1.18 12.59 -21.25
N GLU A 216 0.50 12.35 -22.37
CA GLU A 216 0.14 13.41 -23.31
C GLU A 216 -0.94 14.35 -22.73
N MET A 217 -1.83 13.80 -21.89
CA MET A 217 -2.87 14.50 -21.12
C MET A 217 -2.92 13.92 -19.69
N PRO A 218 -3.32 14.66 -18.62
CA PRO A 218 -3.17 14.17 -17.24
C PRO A 218 -4.21 13.10 -16.83
N LEU A 219 -4.35 12.03 -17.61
CA LEU A 219 -5.22 10.89 -17.35
C LEU A 219 -4.48 9.76 -16.63
N TYR A 220 -3.97 10.09 -15.45
CA TYR A 220 -3.50 9.07 -14.51
C TYR A 220 -4.08 9.33 -13.12
N ASN A 221 -4.41 8.27 -12.41
CA ASN A 221 -4.87 8.31 -11.03
C ASN A 221 -4.04 7.35 -10.19
N ILE A 222 -3.22 7.90 -9.29
CA ILE A 222 -2.38 7.11 -8.40
C ILE A 222 -2.88 7.26 -6.97
N THR A 223 -3.17 6.13 -6.32
CA THR A 223 -3.70 6.09 -4.96
C THR A 223 -2.89 5.13 -4.10
N GLN A 224 -2.71 5.46 -2.82
CA GLN A 224 -2.17 4.53 -1.82
C GLN A 224 -0.86 3.89 -2.25
N SER A 225 0.05 4.66 -2.85
CA SER A 225 1.25 4.13 -3.51
C SER A 225 2.52 4.79 -2.99
N VAL A 226 3.66 4.16 -3.25
CA VAL A 226 4.99 4.67 -2.90
C VAL A 226 5.78 4.93 -4.17
N ILE A 227 6.30 6.15 -4.29
CA ILE A 227 7.10 6.58 -5.45
C ILE A 227 8.46 7.01 -4.94
N ARG A 228 9.48 6.18 -5.18
CA ARG A 228 10.80 6.38 -4.58
C ARG A 228 11.95 6.07 -5.52
N ASP A 229 13.08 6.74 -5.33
CA ASP A 229 14.33 6.41 -6.01
C ASP A 229 14.26 6.46 -7.56
N ASN A 230 13.30 7.18 -8.14
CA ASN A 230 13.25 7.42 -9.58
C ASN A 230 14.14 8.60 -9.96
N GLU A 231 14.60 8.66 -11.21
CA GLU A 231 15.56 9.66 -11.67
C GLU A 231 15.13 10.28 -13.00
N GLY A 232 14.71 11.55 -12.95
CA GLY A 232 14.50 12.37 -14.13
C GLY A 232 15.75 13.16 -14.53
N MET A 233 15.75 13.81 -15.69
CA MET A 233 16.73 14.87 -15.94
C MET A 233 16.50 16.08 -15.00
N ALA A 234 17.55 16.84 -14.71
CA ALA A 234 17.39 18.07 -13.95
C ALA A 234 16.52 19.10 -14.72
N GLY A 235 15.69 19.85 -13.98
CA GLY A 235 14.83 20.91 -14.53
C GLY A 235 13.36 20.51 -14.70
N GLU A 236 12.58 21.40 -15.31
CA GLU A 236 11.12 21.25 -15.47
C GLU A 236 10.75 20.08 -16.40
N THR A 237 11.51 19.88 -17.47
CA THR A 237 11.23 18.85 -18.49
C THR A 237 11.50 17.45 -17.98
N GLY A 238 12.37 17.31 -16.99
CA GLY A 238 12.69 16.03 -16.35
C GLY A 238 11.84 15.71 -15.13
N ALA A 239 10.64 16.29 -15.04
CA ALA A 239 9.70 15.92 -13.99
C ALA A 239 9.41 14.40 -14.00
N LEU A 240 9.21 13.78 -12.83
CA LEU A 240 8.94 12.34 -12.74
C LEU A 240 7.56 11.97 -13.29
N PHE A 241 6.57 12.81 -12.98
CA PHE A 241 5.26 12.83 -13.62
C PHE A 241 5.23 14.00 -14.58
N TYR A 242 5.39 13.70 -15.87
CA TYR A 242 5.42 14.71 -16.91
C TYR A 242 4.13 14.69 -17.72
N VAL A 243 3.40 15.79 -17.69
CA VAL A 243 2.20 16.06 -18.47
C VAL A 243 2.55 17.01 -19.60
N GLN A 244 2.32 16.57 -20.84
CA GLN A 244 2.57 17.39 -22.02
C GLN A 244 1.55 18.53 -22.12
N THR A 245 0.26 18.20 -22.09
CA THR A 245 -0.84 19.15 -22.32
C THR A 245 -1.93 18.98 -21.25
N GLY A 246 -2.34 20.06 -20.58
CA GLY A 246 -3.47 20.04 -19.63
C GLY A 246 -4.83 20.12 -20.32
N PHE A 247 -5.91 19.92 -19.56
CA PHE A 247 -7.28 20.04 -20.08
C PHE A 247 -7.62 21.49 -20.44
N GLN A 248 -7.76 21.79 -21.73
CA GLN A 248 -8.05 23.15 -22.21
C GLN A 248 -9.56 23.47 -22.21
N ASP A 249 -10.43 22.47 -22.42
CA ASP A 249 -11.87 22.65 -22.36
C ASP A 249 -12.34 22.69 -20.88
N PRO A 250 -12.90 23.81 -20.40
CA PRO A 250 -13.30 23.96 -19.00
C PRO A 250 -14.47 23.05 -18.60
N THR A 251 -15.31 22.63 -19.54
CA THR A 251 -16.45 21.73 -19.29
C THR A 251 -15.94 20.31 -19.02
N ILE A 252 -15.02 19.82 -19.85
CA ILE A 252 -14.40 18.51 -19.67
C ILE A 252 -13.49 18.55 -18.43
N GLY A 253 -12.60 19.54 -18.36
CA GLY A 253 -11.64 19.69 -17.27
C GLY A 253 -12.31 19.77 -15.90
N SER A 254 -13.39 20.54 -15.76
CA SER A 254 -14.08 20.68 -14.47
C SER A 254 -14.73 19.38 -13.98
N ASN A 255 -15.22 18.53 -14.89
CA ASN A 255 -15.72 17.20 -14.52
C ASN A 255 -14.60 16.27 -14.08
N ILE A 256 -13.47 16.26 -14.80
CA ILE A 256 -12.28 15.48 -14.45
C ILE A 256 -11.75 15.89 -13.07
N LEU A 257 -11.62 17.19 -12.83
CA LEU A 257 -11.15 17.74 -11.57
C LEU A 257 -12.06 17.36 -10.40
N LYS A 258 -13.39 17.47 -10.56
CA LYS A 258 -14.37 17.05 -9.56
C LYS A 258 -14.34 15.55 -9.27
N SER A 259 -14.06 14.74 -10.29
CA SER A 259 -13.95 13.28 -10.13
C SER A 259 -12.62 12.86 -9.50
N GLY A 260 -11.61 13.74 -9.47
CA GLY A 260 -10.31 13.48 -8.85
C GLY A 260 -9.56 12.31 -9.52
N ILE A 261 -9.76 12.09 -10.82
CA ILE A 261 -9.16 10.98 -11.58
C ILE A 261 -7.85 11.35 -12.31
N ALA A 262 -7.33 12.56 -12.06
CA ALA A 262 -6.16 13.12 -12.71
C ALA A 262 -5.17 13.63 -11.66
N GLY A 263 -4.30 12.76 -11.16
CA GLY A 263 -3.24 13.11 -10.21
C GLY A 263 -2.94 12.02 -9.19
N ILE A 264 -2.55 12.44 -7.98
CA ILE A 264 -1.99 11.54 -6.95
C ILE A 264 -2.68 11.80 -5.62
N LYS A 265 -3.10 10.72 -4.95
CA LYS A 265 -3.82 10.78 -3.69
C LYS A 265 -3.29 9.76 -2.68
N ASN A 266 -3.31 10.08 -1.39
CA ASN A 266 -2.92 9.15 -0.30
C ASN A 266 -1.59 8.43 -0.53
N SER A 267 -0.58 9.12 -1.06
CA SER A 267 0.64 8.48 -1.52
C SER A 267 1.88 9.17 -0.97
N THR A 268 2.95 8.38 -0.81
CA THR A 268 4.24 8.87 -0.32
C THR A 268 5.25 8.95 -1.48
N ILE A 269 5.94 10.08 -1.60
CA ILE A 269 6.90 10.39 -2.66
C ILE A 269 8.20 10.93 -2.06
N PHE A 270 9.30 10.18 -2.16
CA PHE A 270 10.57 10.57 -1.53
C PHE A 270 11.80 10.00 -2.23
N HIS A 271 12.98 10.58 -1.97
CA HIS A 271 14.28 10.15 -2.50
C HIS A 271 14.41 10.11 -4.03
N ASN A 272 13.47 10.71 -4.75
CA ASN A 272 13.58 10.82 -6.20
C ASN A 272 14.60 11.91 -6.58
N LYS A 273 15.31 11.69 -7.67
CA LYS A 273 16.46 12.48 -8.12
C LYS A 273 16.17 13.21 -9.44
N GLY A 274 16.97 14.24 -9.72
CA GLY A 274 16.91 14.98 -10.96
C GLY A 274 15.90 16.13 -10.96
N GLY A 275 14.82 16.00 -11.72
CA GLY A 275 13.82 17.04 -11.92
C GLY A 275 12.80 17.17 -10.78
N TYR A 276 11.74 17.93 -11.04
CA TYR A 276 10.59 18.06 -10.13
C TYR A 276 9.83 16.74 -9.99
N VAL A 277 9.10 16.54 -8.90
CA VAL A 277 8.20 15.39 -8.77
C VAL A 277 7.13 15.41 -9.87
N ALA A 278 6.48 16.55 -10.09
CA ALA A 278 5.48 16.68 -11.13
C ALA A 278 5.42 18.09 -11.71
N ASN A 279 5.02 18.19 -12.98
CA ASN A 279 4.65 19.45 -13.61
C ASN A 279 3.10 19.60 -13.62
N ILE A 280 2.57 20.53 -12.83
CA ILE A 280 1.13 20.66 -12.57
C ILE A 280 0.46 21.45 -13.69
N ARG A 281 -0.46 20.81 -14.40
CA ARG A 281 -1.25 21.32 -15.52
C ARG A 281 -2.74 21.35 -15.16
N GLU A 282 -3.53 21.95 -16.04
CA GLU A 282 -4.98 22.04 -15.91
C GLU A 282 -5.63 20.65 -15.78
N GLY A 283 -6.55 20.53 -14.82
CA GLY A 283 -7.29 19.34 -14.42
C GLY A 283 -6.58 18.43 -13.40
N MET A 284 -5.36 18.77 -12.98
CA MET A 284 -4.62 17.95 -12.02
C MET A 284 -5.04 18.20 -10.56
N PHE A 285 -5.03 17.13 -9.78
CA PHE A 285 -5.43 17.11 -8.38
C PHE A 285 -4.47 16.28 -7.53
N PHE A 286 -3.84 16.91 -6.54
CA PHE A 286 -2.96 16.24 -5.57
C PHE A 286 -3.56 16.40 -4.17
N ASN A 287 -3.77 15.29 -3.46
CA ASN A 287 -4.48 15.31 -2.19
C ASN A 287 -3.94 14.28 -1.19
N ASN A 288 -3.73 14.68 0.07
CA ASN A 288 -3.19 13.77 1.09
C ASN A 288 -1.90 13.07 0.60
N VAL A 289 -0.93 13.85 0.09
CA VAL A 289 0.36 13.35 -0.40
C VAL A 289 1.47 13.75 0.56
N THR A 290 2.37 12.83 0.89
CA THR A 290 3.61 13.15 1.61
C THR A 290 4.76 13.20 0.60
N MET A 291 5.22 14.40 0.26
CA MET A 291 6.26 14.68 -0.73
C MET A 291 7.47 15.37 -0.10
N ILE A 292 8.49 14.59 0.22
CA ILE A 292 9.65 15.06 0.99
C ILE A 292 10.94 14.47 0.45
N LYS A 293 12.09 15.13 0.66
CA LYS A 293 13.41 14.57 0.34
C LYS A 293 13.61 14.18 -1.13
N ASN A 294 12.90 14.82 -2.05
CA ASN A 294 13.13 14.70 -3.49
C ASN A 294 14.11 15.78 -3.96
N ALA A 295 14.64 15.67 -5.19
CA ALA A 295 15.50 16.71 -5.77
C ALA A 295 14.80 18.07 -5.90
N ALA A 296 13.50 18.08 -6.22
CA ALA A 296 12.63 19.25 -6.19
C ALA A 296 11.16 18.80 -6.01
N GLY A 297 10.29 19.69 -5.51
CA GLY A 297 8.87 19.39 -5.32
C GLY A 297 8.07 19.55 -6.61
N LEU A 298 7.21 20.57 -6.72
CA LEU A 298 6.28 20.75 -7.84
C LEU A 298 6.69 21.90 -8.77
N TYR A 299 6.46 21.72 -10.08
CA TYR A 299 6.50 22.81 -11.05
C TYR A 299 5.10 23.17 -11.50
N LEU A 300 4.59 24.31 -11.07
CA LEU A 300 3.21 24.76 -11.24
C LEU A 300 3.07 25.54 -12.56
N GLN A 301 2.13 25.14 -13.41
CA GLN A 301 1.95 25.73 -14.75
C GLN A 301 0.50 25.58 -15.22
N SER A 302 -0.45 25.87 -14.33
CA SER A 302 -1.87 25.65 -14.54
C SER A 302 -2.65 26.99 -14.56
N PRO A 303 -2.91 27.59 -15.72
CA PRO A 303 -3.71 28.81 -15.82
C PRO A 303 -5.18 28.57 -15.45
N LYS A 304 -5.92 29.61 -15.06
CA LYS A 304 -7.38 29.50 -14.82
C LYS A 304 -8.12 29.06 -16.08
N TRP A 305 -9.15 28.25 -15.87
CA TRP A 305 -10.16 28.02 -16.89
C TRP A 305 -11.03 29.25 -17.06
N LYS A 306 -11.32 29.60 -18.31
CA LYS A 306 -12.24 30.68 -18.67
C LYS A 306 -13.44 30.08 -19.39
N SER A 307 -14.65 30.33 -18.88
CA SER A 307 -15.91 29.94 -19.52
C SER A 307 -16.68 31.19 -19.90
N THR A 308 -17.03 31.32 -21.17
CA THR A 308 -17.80 32.46 -21.68
C THR A 308 -19.21 32.00 -22.03
N THR A 309 -20.22 32.60 -21.37
CA THR A 309 -21.63 32.33 -21.64
C THR A 309 -22.29 33.59 -22.16
N THR A 310 -23.04 33.49 -23.27
CA THR A 310 -23.87 34.58 -23.77
C THR A 310 -25.34 34.25 -23.52
N SER A 311 -26.01 35.07 -22.72
CA SER A 311 -27.45 34.96 -22.45
C SER A 311 -28.11 36.32 -22.63
N ASN A 312 -29.24 36.36 -23.35
CA ASN A 312 -29.97 37.60 -23.67
C ASN A 312 -29.10 38.72 -24.30
N GLY A 313 -28.06 38.37 -25.06
CA GLY A 313 -27.14 39.31 -25.70
C GLY A 313 -26.03 39.84 -24.78
N GLU A 314 -26.03 39.50 -23.50
CA GLU A 314 -24.96 39.82 -22.55
C GLU A 314 -23.97 38.66 -22.48
N THR A 315 -22.67 38.96 -22.56
CA THR A 315 -21.60 37.97 -22.52
C THR A 315 -20.88 38.05 -21.18
N THR A 316 -20.96 36.99 -20.39
CA THR A 316 -20.26 36.88 -19.10
C THR A 316 -19.13 35.87 -19.24
N THR A 317 -17.92 36.26 -18.81
CA THR A 317 -16.79 35.33 -18.69
C THR A 317 -16.54 35.05 -17.21
N THR A 318 -16.58 33.77 -16.83
CA THR A 318 -16.24 33.30 -15.49
C THR A 318 -14.88 32.63 -15.52
N GLU A 319 -14.08 32.85 -14.47
CA GLU A 319 -12.80 32.19 -14.29
C GLU A 319 -12.88 31.19 -13.13
N ALA A 320 -12.25 30.04 -13.28
CA ALA A 320 -12.17 29.01 -12.25
C ALA A 320 -10.73 28.46 -12.16
N ALA A 321 -10.32 28.09 -10.95
CA ALA A 321 -9.07 27.36 -10.78
C ALA A 321 -9.14 26.02 -11.53
N SER A 322 -8.04 25.66 -12.17
CA SER A 322 -7.96 24.47 -13.01
C SER A 322 -7.21 23.31 -12.36
N SER A 323 -6.49 23.55 -11.25
CA SER A 323 -5.81 22.50 -10.50
C SER A 323 -5.71 22.84 -9.02
N TYR A 324 -5.62 21.80 -8.19
CA TYR A 324 -5.56 21.92 -6.74
C TYR A 324 -4.52 20.97 -6.15
N ILE A 325 -3.81 21.48 -5.15
CA ILE A 325 -2.90 20.74 -4.28
C ILE A 325 -3.37 20.96 -2.85
N SER A 326 -3.77 19.91 -2.16
CA SER A 326 -4.41 20.03 -0.85
C SER A 326 -4.07 18.93 0.13
N ASN A 327 -4.26 19.23 1.41
CA ASN A 327 -4.14 18.30 2.54
C ASN A 327 -2.82 17.51 2.55
N SER A 328 -1.73 18.09 2.01
CA SER A 328 -0.47 17.40 1.73
C SER A 328 0.68 17.94 2.56
N ILE A 329 1.77 17.19 2.64
CA ILE A 329 3.06 17.61 3.21
C ILE A 329 4.03 17.78 2.04
N ILE A 330 4.46 19.01 1.76
CA ILE A 330 5.33 19.36 0.63
C ILE A 330 6.45 20.26 1.13
N VAL A 331 7.48 19.63 1.69
CA VAL A 331 8.59 20.29 2.41
C VAL A 331 9.89 19.51 2.25
N ALA A 332 11.01 20.17 2.54
CA ALA A 332 12.35 19.54 2.54
C ALA A 332 12.69 18.82 1.22
N ASN A 333 12.18 19.33 0.09
CA ASN A 333 12.65 18.95 -1.23
C ASN A 333 13.84 19.85 -1.61
N GLY A 334 14.82 19.30 -2.31
CA GLY A 334 16.16 19.87 -2.50
C GLY A 334 16.16 21.30 -3.02
N LYS A 335 15.98 21.50 -4.33
CA LYS A 335 16.09 22.82 -4.97
C LYS A 335 15.06 23.80 -4.39
N ASN A 336 13.82 23.35 -4.27
CA ASN A 336 12.68 24.09 -3.72
C ASN A 336 11.43 23.18 -3.68
N ASN A 337 10.43 23.56 -2.88
CA ASN A 337 9.18 22.80 -2.79
C ASN A 337 8.21 23.12 -3.93
N CYS A 338 8.15 24.38 -4.38
CA CYS A 338 7.37 24.77 -5.56
C CYS A 338 8.10 25.83 -6.40
N SER A 339 8.05 25.65 -7.72
CA SER A 339 8.32 26.70 -8.72
C SER A 339 7.07 26.92 -9.55
N ALA A 340 6.88 28.11 -10.11
CA ALA A 340 5.72 28.41 -10.92
C ALA A 340 6.10 29.10 -12.23
N ALA A 341 5.40 28.75 -13.31
CA ALA A 341 5.41 29.47 -14.57
C ALA A 341 4.69 30.83 -14.42
N THR A 342 4.93 31.76 -15.35
CA THR A 342 4.43 33.14 -15.26
C THR A 342 2.89 33.26 -15.18
N ASN A 343 2.16 32.36 -15.81
CA ASN A 343 0.69 32.36 -15.87
C ASN A 343 0.05 31.27 -14.99
N ASP A 344 0.81 30.71 -14.05
CA ASP A 344 0.32 29.70 -13.13
C ASP A 344 -0.67 30.29 -12.12
N GLU A 345 -1.82 29.62 -11.99
CA GLU A 345 -2.91 29.94 -11.09
C GLU A 345 -3.34 28.70 -10.28
N THR A 346 -2.43 27.72 -10.11
CA THR A 346 -2.67 26.54 -9.28
C THR A 346 -3.06 26.97 -7.86
N VAL A 347 -4.06 26.31 -7.27
CA VAL A 347 -4.45 26.54 -5.88
C VAL A 347 -3.72 25.56 -4.97
N VAL A 348 -2.82 26.08 -4.13
CA VAL A 348 -2.09 25.31 -3.12
C VAL A 348 -2.63 25.73 -1.75
N GLN A 349 -3.32 24.84 -1.06
CA GLN A 349 -4.07 25.18 0.16
C GLN A 349 -4.11 24.03 1.17
N SER A 350 -4.26 24.33 2.46
CA SER A 350 -4.30 23.31 3.52
C SER A 350 -3.12 22.32 3.47
N ASN A 351 -1.91 22.77 3.17
CA ASN A 351 -0.72 21.92 3.14
C ASN A 351 0.29 22.34 4.22
N LEU A 352 1.11 21.40 4.69
CA LEU A 352 2.37 21.75 5.35
C LEU A 352 3.39 22.05 4.25
N THR A 353 3.89 23.27 4.19
CA THR A 353 4.79 23.71 3.12
C THR A 353 5.68 24.89 3.54
N GLU A 354 6.29 25.56 2.56
CA GLU A 354 7.09 26.77 2.72
C GLU A 354 6.56 27.89 1.80
N THR A 355 7.06 29.11 2.00
CA THR A 355 6.48 30.32 1.40
C THR A 355 6.38 30.31 -0.12
N GLU A 356 7.29 29.62 -0.82
CA GLU A 356 7.27 29.52 -2.28
C GLU A 356 6.09 28.70 -2.82
N CYS A 357 5.52 27.83 -2.00
CA CYS A 357 4.34 27.04 -2.33
C CYS A 357 3.04 27.72 -1.89
N ASP A 358 3.07 28.80 -1.10
CA ASP A 358 1.85 29.45 -0.62
C ASP A 358 1.20 30.29 -1.74
N ARG A 359 0.39 29.62 -2.57
CA ARG A 359 -0.12 30.18 -3.83
C ARG A 359 -1.62 29.99 -3.94
N ASN A 360 -2.33 31.11 -4.07
CA ASN A 360 -3.77 31.16 -4.29
C ASN A 360 -4.60 30.44 -3.21
N ALA A 361 -4.04 30.26 -2.01
CA ALA A 361 -4.77 29.73 -0.85
C ALA A 361 -5.87 30.71 -0.44
N LYS A 362 -7.01 30.18 0.01
CA LYS A 362 -8.06 30.98 0.65
C LYS A 362 -7.75 31.13 2.14
N ASP A 363 -8.12 32.25 2.75
CA ASP A 363 -7.96 32.49 4.20
C ASP A 363 -8.60 31.40 5.07
N SER A 364 -9.68 30.77 4.59
CA SER A 364 -10.35 29.67 5.26
C SER A 364 -9.63 28.32 5.13
N LEU A 365 -8.69 28.19 4.19
CA LEU A 365 -7.91 26.99 3.89
C LEU A 365 -6.41 27.37 3.78
N PRO A 366 -5.83 27.97 4.82
CA PRO A 366 -4.45 28.44 4.76
C PRO A 366 -3.48 27.27 4.70
N ASN A 367 -2.31 27.51 4.12
CA ASN A 367 -1.19 26.60 4.29
C ASN A 367 -0.54 26.80 5.68
N PHE A 368 0.12 25.75 6.16
CA PHE A 368 0.90 25.73 7.38
C PHE A 368 2.38 25.75 7.01
N MET A 369 3.14 26.67 7.60
CA MET A 369 4.55 26.84 7.28
C MET A 369 5.42 25.96 8.18
N LEU A 370 6.36 25.21 7.59
CA LEU A 370 7.29 24.36 8.36
C LEU A 370 8.12 25.19 9.35
N GLY A 371 8.62 26.34 8.92
CA GLY A 371 9.51 27.18 9.73
C GLY A 371 10.74 26.40 10.21
N ASN A 372 11.05 26.50 11.51
CA ASN A 372 12.21 25.83 12.11
C ASN A 372 11.91 24.41 12.63
N ASN A 373 10.71 23.86 12.37
CA ASN A 373 10.34 22.55 12.89
C ASN A 373 11.14 21.45 12.19
N LYS A 374 11.69 20.52 12.97
CA LYS A 374 12.35 19.33 12.43
C LYS A 374 11.30 18.43 11.77
N LEU A 375 11.53 18.04 10.51
CA LEU A 375 10.56 17.25 9.75
C LEU A 375 10.52 15.77 10.15
N ILE A 376 11.67 15.09 10.11
CA ILE A 376 11.78 13.66 10.42
C ILE A 376 12.53 13.51 11.75
N ALA A 377 12.03 12.66 12.64
CA ALA A 377 12.69 12.32 13.90
C ALA A 377 14.02 11.60 13.67
N GLY A 378 15.02 11.89 14.50
CA GLY A 378 16.36 11.32 14.34
C GLY A 378 17.13 11.90 13.15
N ASP A 379 18.17 11.20 12.70
CA ASP A 379 19.11 11.70 11.68
C ASP A 379 19.09 10.89 10.37
N VAL A 380 18.16 9.95 10.26
CA VAL A 380 18.00 9.07 9.11
C VAL A 380 16.58 9.16 8.56
N ASP A 381 16.45 9.13 7.24
CA ASP A 381 15.14 9.21 6.59
C ASP A 381 14.39 7.87 6.65
N GLU A 382 15.08 6.74 6.84
CA GLU A 382 14.50 5.39 6.92
C GLU A 382 15.02 4.63 8.15
N LYS A 383 14.10 4.05 8.94
CA LYS A 383 14.42 3.27 10.15
C LYS A 383 13.21 2.40 10.53
N GLN A 384 13.44 1.16 10.95
CA GLN A 384 12.36 0.23 11.33
C GLN A 384 11.59 0.63 12.60
N THR A 385 12.17 1.52 13.41
CA THR A 385 11.56 2.04 14.63
C THR A 385 11.54 3.56 14.61
N CYS A 386 10.55 4.13 15.28
CA CYS A 386 10.49 5.57 15.50
C CYS A 386 11.27 5.93 16.76
N ASP A 387 11.90 7.10 16.77
CA ASP A 387 12.55 7.61 17.98
C ASP A 387 11.51 7.96 19.05
N ILE A 388 11.96 7.97 20.31
CA ILE A 388 11.09 8.25 21.45
C ILE A 388 10.39 9.62 21.32
N PRO A 389 9.17 9.79 21.85
CA PRO A 389 8.38 11.01 21.65
C PRO A 389 9.02 12.33 22.05
N SER A 390 10.02 12.30 22.95
CA SER A 390 10.77 13.47 23.38
C SER A 390 11.80 13.96 22.34
N VAL A 391 12.16 13.13 21.36
CA VAL A 391 12.97 13.55 20.21
C VAL A 391 12.09 14.32 19.24
N GLU A 392 12.50 15.52 18.84
CA GLU A 392 11.77 16.35 17.88
C GLU A 392 11.71 15.73 16.47
N GLY A 393 10.63 16.03 15.74
CA GLY A 393 10.37 15.53 14.40
C GLY A 393 8.88 15.32 14.15
N LEU A 394 8.31 16.02 13.16
CA LEU A 394 6.87 15.91 12.83
C LEU A 394 6.47 14.51 12.33
N LEU A 395 7.40 13.77 11.71
CA LEU A 395 7.22 12.44 11.15
C LEU A 395 8.23 11.45 11.74
N CYS A 396 7.83 10.19 11.90
CA CYS A 396 8.78 9.08 12.07
C CYS A 396 9.56 8.86 10.76
N PRO A 397 10.80 8.32 10.82
CA PRO A 397 11.47 7.80 9.63
C PRO A 397 10.57 6.82 8.85
N TYR A 398 10.80 6.72 7.54
CA TYR A 398 10.10 5.77 6.69
C TYR A 398 10.35 4.35 7.18
N TYR A 399 9.29 3.57 7.31
CA TYR A 399 9.39 2.15 7.64
C TYR A 399 8.36 1.35 6.87
N THR A 400 8.69 0.08 6.62
CA THR A 400 7.81 -0.88 5.95
C THR A 400 7.49 -2.01 6.92
N PRO A 401 6.23 -2.17 7.36
CA PRO A 401 5.83 -3.32 8.17
C PRO A 401 6.17 -4.64 7.48
N LYS A 402 6.60 -5.65 8.25
CA LYS A 402 7.05 -6.95 7.71
C LYS A 402 6.05 -7.64 6.78
N ASP A 403 4.75 -7.54 7.09
CA ASP A 403 3.68 -8.21 6.35
C ASP A 403 2.92 -7.25 5.42
N GLN A 404 3.51 -6.09 5.08
CA GLN A 404 2.92 -5.13 4.14
C GLN A 404 3.89 -4.81 3.01
N MET A 405 3.36 -4.65 1.80
CA MET A 405 4.14 -4.23 0.65
C MET A 405 4.63 -2.78 0.77
N LEU A 406 3.80 -1.90 1.33
CA LEU A 406 4.05 -0.45 1.34
C LEU A 406 4.52 0.00 2.72
N GLY A 407 5.57 0.81 2.75
CA GLY A 407 5.92 1.60 3.93
C GLY A 407 5.34 3.01 3.90
N PHE A 408 5.52 3.72 5.01
CA PHE A 408 4.99 5.06 5.20
C PHE A 408 5.79 5.88 6.23
N PHE A 409 5.62 7.20 6.16
CA PHE A 409 6.00 8.13 7.22
C PHE A 409 4.82 8.30 8.18
N LYS A 410 4.98 7.90 9.45
CA LYS A 410 3.93 8.06 10.46
C LYS A 410 3.98 9.47 11.05
N PRO A 411 2.87 10.23 11.14
CA PRO A 411 2.83 11.48 11.89
C PRO A 411 3.18 11.28 13.37
N ARG A 412 3.65 12.34 14.03
CA ARG A 412 4.03 12.30 15.45
C ARG A 412 3.33 13.40 16.24
N LEU A 413 3.05 13.09 17.50
CA LEU A 413 2.55 14.05 18.49
C LEU A 413 3.67 14.35 19.48
N LEU A 414 4.31 15.50 19.33
CA LEU A 414 5.48 15.90 20.09
C LEU A 414 5.14 16.18 21.55
N MET A 415 6.09 15.91 22.46
CA MET A 415 5.92 16.20 23.89
C MET A 415 5.81 17.69 24.22
N SER A 416 6.27 18.57 23.32
CA SER A 416 6.11 20.03 23.44
C SER A 416 4.67 20.51 23.23
N TYR A 417 3.80 19.68 22.66
CA TYR A 417 2.40 20.02 22.42
C TYR A 417 1.57 19.89 23.71
N ASN A 418 0.76 20.91 23.99
CA ASN A 418 -0.15 20.94 25.15
C ASN A 418 -1.55 20.46 24.76
N LYS A 419 -1.93 20.62 23.49
CA LYS A 419 -3.20 20.18 22.92
C LYS A 419 -2.99 19.72 21.48
N LEU A 420 -3.94 18.94 20.96
CA LEU A 420 -3.87 18.38 19.60
C LEU A 420 -3.70 19.46 18.52
N SER A 421 -4.35 20.61 18.70
CA SER A 421 -4.29 21.73 17.75
C SER A 421 -2.93 22.42 17.67
N ASP A 422 -1.99 22.13 18.58
CA ASP A 422 -0.61 22.61 18.51
C ASP A 422 0.21 21.88 17.42
N SER A 423 -0.24 20.69 16.99
CA SER A 423 0.38 19.98 15.86
C SER A 423 0.29 20.81 14.59
N LEU A 424 1.29 20.71 13.70
CA LEU A 424 1.25 21.34 12.37
C LEU A 424 0.59 20.47 11.30
N ILE A 425 0.44 19.17 11.56
CA ILE A 425 -0.02 18.20 10.54
C ILE A 425 -1.22 17.38 10.99
N VAL A 426 -1.47 17.27 12.29
CA VAL A 426 -2.57 16.45 12.81
C VAL A 426 -3.85 17.28 12.88
N ASN A 427 -4.95 16.76 12.34
CA ASN A 427 -6.25 17.42 12.24
C ASN A 427 -6.15 18.85 11.63
N LYS A 428 -5.54 18.96 10.45
CA LYS A 428 -5.35 20.26 9.75
C LYS A 428 -5.93 20.31 8.35
N GLY A 429 -6.07 19.16 7.67
CA GLY A 429 -6.89 19.08 6.47
C GLY A 429 -8.35 19.37 6.84
N ARG A 430 -9.21 19.70 5.88
CA ARG A 430 -10.63 20.02 6.18
C ARG A 430 -11.60 19.08 5.48
N ILE A 431 -12.65 18.70 6.22
CA ILE A 431 -13.85 18.00 5.76
C ILE A 431 -15.02 18.96 5.97
N TYR A 432 -15.80 19.23 4.91
CA TYR A 432 -16.90 20.20 4.97
C TYR A 432 -18.11 19.60 5.69
N SER A 433 -18.47 20.13 6.86
CA SER A 433 -19.69 19.77 7.61
C SER A 433 -20.86 20.73 7.38
N ASP A 434 -20.60 21.91 6.81
CA ASP A 434 -21.58 23.01 6.66
C ASP A 434 -22.37 23.00 5.34
N GLY A 435 -22.14 21.99 4.49
CA GLY A 435 -22.79 21.87 3.18
C GLY A 435 -22.32 22.87 2.12
N SER A 436 -21.25 23.63 2.39
CA SER A 436 -20.66 24.57 1.44
C SER A 436 -19.66 23.90 0.48
N THR A 437 -19.45 24.49 -0.70
CA THR A 437 -18.54 24.01 -1.76
C THR A 437 -17.31 24.91 -1.90
N PHE A 438 -16.68 25.31 -0.79
CA PHE A 438 -15.60 26.30 -0.84
C PHE A 438 -14.31 25.81 -1.53
N SER A 439 -14.08 24.49 -1.62
CA SER A 439 -13.10 23.86 -2.52
C SER A 439 -13.51 22.42 -2.84
N SER A 440 -13.11 21.91 -4.01
CA SER A 440 -13.30 20.49 -4.40
C SER A 440 -12.35 19.53 -3.67
N ALA A 441 -11.52 20.03 -2.76
CA ALA A 441 -10.39 19.30 -2.18
C ALA A 441 -10.58 18.92 -0.69
N SER A 442 -11.65 18.18 -0.39
CA SER A 442 -11.82 17.55 0.93
C SER A 442 -10.76 16.46 1.15
N CYS A 443 -10.54 16.06 2.40
CA CYS A 443 -9.73 14.89 2.70
C CYS A 443 -10.24 13.64 1.98
N GLU A 444 -9.32 12.75 1.60
CA GLU A 444 -9.67 11.42 1.09
C GLU A 444 -10.31 10.56 2.19
N SER A 445 -11.19 9.62 1.81
CA SER A 445 -11.95 8.78 2.76
C SER A 445 -11.10 7.73 3.49
N ALA A 446 -9.93 7.39 2.96
CA ALA A 446 -8.97 6.47 3.57
C ALA A 446 -7.57 7.05 3.51
N ASP A 447 -6.63 6.50 4.28
CA ASP A 447 -5.21 6.84 4.22
C ASP A 447 -4.43 5.91 3.26
N GLN A 448 -3.10 6.07 3.18
CA GLN A 448 -2.22 5.25 2.35
C GLN A 448 -2.29 3.74 2.66
N ARG A 449 -2.61 3.37 3.91
CA ARG A 449 -2.73 1.98 4.35
C ARG A 449 -4.09 1.37 3.97
N GLY A 450 -5.00 2.18 3.42
CA GLY A 450 -6.38 1.79 3.17
C GLY A 450 -7.25 1.80 4.42
N LYS A 451 -6.77 2.37 5.53
CA LYS A 451 -7.61 2.54 6.72
C LYS A 451 -8.52 3.74 6.52
N SER A 452 -9.80 3.59 6.83
CA SER A 452 -10.78 4.68 6.75
C SER A 452 -10.38 5.82 7.67
N ARG A 453 -10.40 7.04 7.18
CA ARG A 453 -10.32 8.22 8.03
C ARG A 453 -11.64 8.33 8.82
N SER A 454 -11.56 8.76 10.08
CA SER A 454 -12.67 8.65 11.05
C SER A 454 -13.98 9.31 10.58
N GLY A 455 -13.92 10.24 9.64
CA GLY A 455 -15.09 10.90 9.02
C GLY A 455 -15.92 11.75 10.00
N TYR A 456 -15.58 11.74 11.29
CA TYR A 456 -16.33 12.36 12.39
C TYR A 456 -15.61 13.55 13.04
N ASP A 457 -14.50 13.99 12.48
CA ASP A 457 -13.94 15.30 12.78
C ASP A 457 -13.86 16.06 11.45
N GLU A 458 -14.17 17.35 11.45
CA GLU A 458 -14.13 18.26 10.29
C GLU A 458 -12.72 18.41 9.70
N LEU A 459 -11.78 17.56 10.13
CA LEU A 459 -10.35 17.68 9.95
C LEU A 459 -9.70 16.31 9.75
N CYS A 460 -8.72 16.22 8.85
CA CYS A 460 -7.86 15.05 8.70
C CYS A 460 -6.39 15.44 8.87
N ASP A 461 -5.51 14.44 8.98
CA ASP A 461 -4.08 14.67 8.98
C ASP A 461 -3.55 15.05 7.59
N LEU A 462 -2.61 16.00 7.56
CA LEU A 462 -1.88 16.36 6.35
C LEU A 462 -0.95 15.24 5.93
N GLY A 463 -0.89 15.03 4.62
CA GLY A 463 -0.09 13.98 4.02
C GLY A 463 -0.85 12.66 3.88
N ALA A 464 -0.09 11.61 3.60
CA ALA A 464 -0.62 10.33 3.16
C ALA A 464 -1.25 9.49 4.28
N LEU A 465 -0.91 9.77 5.54
CA LEU A 465 -1.29 8.96 6.70
C LEU A 465 -2.23 9.73 7.61
N GLU A 466 -3.13 8.98 8.26
CA GLU A 466 -3.98 9.43 9.35
C GLU A 466 -3.51 8.75 10.65
N LEU A 467 -3.32 9.49 11.73
CA LEU A 467 -3.11 8.91 13.05
C LEU A 467 -4.40 8.28 13.56
N MET A 468 -4.38 6.97 13.75
CA MET A 468 -5.55 6.23 14.23
C MET A 468 -5.28 5.50 15.54
N VAL A 469 -6.24 5.60 16.46
CA VAL A 469 -6.29 4.81 17.69
C VAL A 469 -7.68 4.20 17.80
N ASP A 470 -7.81 2.95 17.38
CA ASP A 470 -9.01 2.17 17.62
C ASP A 470 -8.90 1.46 18.97
N ARG A 471 -9.76 1.83 19.91
CA ARG A 471 -9.82 1.23 21.25
C ARG A 471 -10.84 0.08 21.34
N SER A 472 -11.61 -0.16 20.28
CA SER A 472 -12.57 -1.26 20.23
C SER A 472 -11.91 -2.61 19.95
N ASP A 473 -10.70 -2.59 19.37
CA ASP A 473 -9.92 -3.78 19.02
C ASP A 473 -8.65 -3.91 19.87
N ILE A 474 -8.83 -4.14 21.18
CA ILE A 474 -7.73 -4.42 22.10
C ILE A 474 -7.61 -5.93 22.31
N GLN A 475 -6.46 -6.49 21.93
CA GLN A 475 -6.17 -7.91 22.01
C GLN A 475 -5.63 -8.31 23.39
N ILE A 476 -5.99 -9.51 23.86
CA ILE A 476 -5.39 -10.11 25.05
C ILE A 476 -3.95 -10.51 24.72
N VAL A 477 -3.01 -10.07 25.55
CA VAL A 477 -1.59 -10.40 25.42
C VAL A 477 -1.14 -11.36 26.52
N GLY A 478 0.07 -11.89 26.40
CA GLY A 478 0.67 -12.75 27.42
C GLY A 478 1.35 -13.97 26.81
N GLN A 479 1.67 -14.94 27.66
CA GLN A 479 2.39 -16.13 27.24
C GLN A 479 2.17 -17.28 28.23
N ASP A 480 2.11 -18.50 27.69
CA ASP A 480 2.19 -19.74 28.46
C ASP A 480 3.66 -20.11 28.68
N ILE A 481 4.04 -20.38 29.93
CA ILE A 481 5.40 -20.65 30.36
C ILE A 481 5.47 -21.86 31.29
N LEU A 482 6.64 -22.49 31.37
CA LEU A 482 6.93 -23.54 32.34
C LEU A 482 7.54 -22.97 33.62
N TYR A 483 7.64 -23.79 34.67
CA TYR A 483 8.39 -23.47 35.90
C TYR A 483 9.81 -22.96 35.60
N GLY A 484 10.21 -21.93 36.32
CA GLY A 484 11.49 -21.22 36.13
C GLY A 484 11.63 -20.40 34.83
N GLN A 485 10.64 -20.37 33.94
CA GLN A 485 10.70 -19.57 32.70
C GLN A 485 10.22 -18.13 32.90
N VAL A 486 10.67 -17.25 32.01
CA VAL A 486 10.29 -15.83 31.95
C VAL A 486 9.38 -15.63 30.74
N ALA A 487 8.23 -15.01 30.95
CA ALA A 487 7.31 -14.67 29.86
C ALA A 487 7.78 -13.39 29.15
N LYS A 488 7.75 -13.41 27.81
CA LYS A 488 8.10 -12.31 26.91
C LYS A 488 7.03 -12.17 25.84
N PHE A 489 6.34 -11.04 25.82
CA PHE A 489 5.28 -10.75 24.85
C PHE A 489 5.31 -9.25 24.49
N SER A 490 4.61 -8.85 23.43
CA SER A 490 4.57 -7.46 23.00
C SER A 490 3.15 -6.90 23.07
N ILE A 491 3.05 -5.62 23.42
CA ILE A 491 1.80 -4.85 23.36
C ILE A 491 1.72 -3.94 22.12
N ALA A 492 2.74 -3.95 21.25
CA ALA A 492 2.85 -2.99 20.14
C ALA A 492 1.60 -2.91 19.26
N ASN A 493 0.97 -4.07 18.97
CA ASN A 493 -0.26 -4.12 18.16
C ASN A 493 -1.43 -3.36 18.81
N ASN A 494 -1.50 -3.34 20.15
CA ASN A 494 -2.57 -2.64 20.88
C ASN A 494 -2.32 -1.14 21.00
N LEU A 495 -1.11 -0.65 20.67
CA LEU A 495 -0.80 0.79 20.67
C LEU A 495 -1.30 1.49 19.41
N GLN A 496 -1.61 0.73 18.34
CA GLN A 496 -1.98 1.25 17.03
C GLN A 496 -0.94 2.27 16.55
N ASP A 497 -1.34 3.51 16.22
CA ASP A 497 -0.38 4.55 15.82
C ASP A 497 0.25 5.32 16.99
N GLY A 498 -0.23 5.09 18.22
CA GLY A 498 0.30 5.72 19.43
C GLY A 498 1.73 5.27 19.76
N GLU A 499 2.53 6.20 20.29
CA GLU A 499 3.88 5.90 20.79
C GLU A 499 3.88 5.88 22.32
N LEU A 500 4.62 4.95 22.94
CA LEU A 500 4.77 4.92 24.38
C LEU A 500 5.50 6.18 24.87
N LEU A 501 5.00 6.77 25.96
CA LEU A 501 5.69 7.88 26.60
C LEU A 501 6.91 7.36 27.37
N ASP A 502 8.05 8.04 27.28
CA ASP A 502 9.23 7.67 28.05
C ASP A 502 9.06 8.03 29.56
N PRO A 503 9.86 7.44 30.46
CA PRO A 503 9.75 7.69 31.90
C PRO A 503 9.84 9.16 32.33
N GLU A 504 10.66 9.99 31.66
CA GLU A 504 10.80 11.41 32.00
C GLU A 504 9.55 12.18 31.56
N SER A 505 9.00 11.86 30.39
CA SER A 505 7.71 12.38 29.94
C SER A 505 6.57 12.09 30.95
N CYS A 506 6.55 10.91 31.56
CA CYS A 506 5.56 10.57 32.59
C CYS A 506 5.70 11.44 33.85
N LYS A 507 6.93 11.73 34.29
CA LYS A 507 7.18 12.64 35.43
C LYS A 507 6.63 14.04 35.15
N LEU A 508 6.84 14.54 33.93
CA LEU A 508 6.37 15.87 33.52
C LEU A 508 4.83 15.96 33.51
N ILE A 509 4.16 14.95 32.96
CA ILE A 509 2.69 14.90 32.89
C ILE A 509 2.07 14.84 34.29
N PHE A 510 2.52 13.90 35.12
CA PHE A 510 1.92 13.66 36.44
C PHE A 510 2.50 14.52 37.56
N LYS A 511 3.55 15.30 37.27
CA LYS A 511 4.26 16.17 38.23
C LYS A 511 4.70 15.42 39.49
N ARG A 512 5.17 14.18 39.33
CA ARG A 512 5.66 13.30 40.42
C ARG A 512 6.74 12.33 39.94
N GLU A 513 7.69 12.00 40.81
CA GLU A 513 8.84 11.13 40.49
C GLU A 513 8.49 9.65 40.32
N THR A 514 7.42 9.19 40.99
CA THR A 514 7.03 7.77 41.01
C THR A 514 5.59 7.59 40.61
N ASN A 515 5.24 6.39 40.15
CA ASN A 515 3.85 6.01 39.89
C ASN A 515 3.02 5.93 41.19
N SER A 516 1.73 5.58 41.05
CA SER A 516 0.77 5.44 42.16
C SER A 516 1.18 4.41 43.23
N LYS A 517 2.14 3.52 42.93
CA LYS A 517 2.68 2.50 43.84
C LYS A 517 4.07 2.86 44.41
N GLY A 518 4.55 4.09 44.19
CA GLY A 518 5.87 4.52 44.66
C GLY A 518 7.05 3.93 43.89
N GLN A 519 6.82 3.37 42.70
CA GLN A 519 7.87 2.81 41.84
C GLN A 519 8.30 3.82 40.76
N PRO A 520 9.53 3.72 40.23
CA PRO A 520 9.95 4.52 39.08
C PRO A 520 9.00 4.34 37.88
N TRP A 521 8.79 5.42 37.13
CA TRP A 521 8.03 5.34 35.88
C TRP A 521 8.71 4.41 34.88
N GLN A 522 7.88 3.66 34.13
CA GLN A 522 8.31 2.87 32.98
C GLN A 522 7.64 3.43 31.72
N SER A 523 8.09 2.97 30.54
CA SER A 523 7.52 3.36 29.26
C SER A 523 6.00 3.17 29.24
N GLY A 524 5.29 4.13 28.64
CA GLY A 524 3.84 4.17 28.61
C GLY A 524 3.18 4.61 29.92
N CYS A 525 3.93 5.18 30.86
CA CYS A 525 3.44 5.51 32.20
C CYS A 525 2.72 4.34 32.88
N LEU A 526 3.27 3.14 32.70
CA LEU A 526 2.64 1.86 33.02
C LEU A 526 2.05 1.81 34.43
N GLU A 527 0.76 1.47 34.51
CA GLU A 527 0.12 0.99 35.74
C GLU A 527 -0.39 -0.44 35.57
N VAL A 528 -0.11 -1.30 36.54
CA VAL A 528 -0.51 -2.71 36.53
C VAL A 528 -1.69 -2.89 37.48
N VAL A 529 -2.86 -3.25 36.94
CA VAL A 529 -4.08 -3.47 37.72
C VAL A 529 -4.42 -4.95 37.73
N GLN A 530 -4.36 -5.56 38.92
CA GLN A 530 -4.74 -6.95 39.11
C GLN A 530 -6.26 -7.11 38.99
N THR A 531 -6.72 -8.14 38.27
CA THR A 531 -8.16 -8.31 37.98
C THR A 531 -8.85 -9.28 38.93
N GLN A 532 -8.20 -10.41 39.26
CA GLN A 532 -8.80 -11.48 40.05
C GLN A 532 -7.91 -11.97 41.21
N THR A 533 -6.59 -11.84 41.10
CA THR A 533 -5.63 -12.40 42.06
C THR A 533 -4.57 -11.39 42.46
N PRO A 534 -3.89 -11.55 43.61
CA PRO A 534 -2.63 -10.86 43.86
C PRO A 534 -1.61 -11.14 42.73
N SER A 535 -0.69 -10.22 42.51
CA SER A 535 0.39 -10.39 41.53
C SER A 535 1.21 -11.64 41.86
N LYS A 536 1.50 -12.46 40.85
CA LYS A 536 2.33 -13.67 41.00
C LYS A 536 3.73 -13.53 40.39
N GLY A 537 4.08 -12.30 40.04
CA GLY A 537 5.35 -11.94 39.42
C GLY A 537 5.49 -10.43 39.26
N LYS A 538 6.62 -10.05 38.66
CA LYS A 538 6.99 -8.66 38.36
C LYS A 538 7.15 -8.49 36.85
N LEU A 539 6.72 -7.35 36.34
CA LEU A 539 6.93 -7.02 34.93
C LEU A 539 7.70 -5.73 34.70
N THR A 540 8.38 -5.72 33.56
CA THR A 540 9.03 -4.54 32.99
C THR A 540 8.59 -4.39 31.54
N ILE A 541 8.54 -3.14 31.06
CA ILE A 541 8.20 -2.80 29.68
C ILE A 541 9.28 -1.88 29.09
N ASP A 542 9.66 -2.13 27.84
CA ASP A 542 10.55 -1.26 27.08
C ASP A 542 9.78 -0.28 26.19
N GLN A 543 10.54 0.55 25.47
CA GLN A 543 10.02 1.62 24.64
C GLN A 543 9.34 1.13 23.35
N ASP A 544 9.66 -0.09 22.91
CA ASP A 544 9.06 -0.75 21.76
C ASP A 544 7.80 -1.55 22.16
N GLY A 545 7.44 -1.52 23.45
CA GLY A 545 6.29 -2.24 23.99
C GLY A 545 6.53 -3.72 24.21
N ASN A 546 7.79 -4.18 24.28
CA ASN A 546 8.09 -5.54 24.72
C ASN A 546 8.02 -5.61 26.24
N VAL A 547 7.26 -6.59 26.72
CA VAL A 547 7.01 -6.85 28.13
C VAL A 547 7.78 -8.10 28.55
N THR A 548 8.51 -7.99 29.65
CA THR A 548 9.16 -9.13 30.32
C THR A 548 8.52 -9.33 31.68
N TYR A 549 7.94 -10.50 31.92
CA TYR A 549 7.30 -10.90 33.17
C TYR A 549 8.09 -12.04 33.83
N VAL A 550 8.51 -11.83 35.07
CA VAL A 550 9.27 -12.78 35.90
C VAL A 550 8.37 -13.27 37.04
N PRO A 551 8.00 -14.56 37.05
CA PRO A 551 7.26 -15.16 38.18
C PRO A 551 8.02 -15.03 39.51
N ASP A 552 7.31 -14.78 40.61
CA ASP A 552 7.92 -14.72 41.95
C ASP A 552 8.23 -16.13 42.51
N SER A 553 7.57 -17.17 41.99
CA SER A 553 7.75 -18.58 42.37
C SER A 553 7.19 -19.51 41.29
N ASP A 554 7.32 -20.83 41.47
CA ASP A 554 6.73 -21.86 40.59
C ASP A 554 5.28 -22.16 40.99
N TRP A 555 4.36 -21.28 40.59
CA TRP A 555 2.93 -21.46 40.81
C TRP A 555 2.29 -22.17 39.61
N HIS A 556 1.15 -22.85 39.83
CA HIS A 556 0.36 -23.44 38.75
C HIS A 556 -0.91 -22.60 38.49
N GLY A 557 -1.25 -22.39 37.22
CA GLY A 557 -2.50 -21.75 36.79
C GLY A 557 -2.25 -20.50 35.96
N ALA A 558 -3.02 -19.43 36.18
CA ALA A 558 -2.88 -18.15 35.47
C ALA A 558 -2.69 -16.96 36.43
N ASP A 559 -1.96 -15.93 35.97
CA ASP A 559 -1.95 -14.57 36.51
C ASP A 559 -2.63 -13.64 35.49
N LYS A 560 -3.65 -12.89 35.92
CA LYS A 560 -4.52 -12.08 35.05
C LYS A 560 -4.57 -10.64 35.53
N PHE A 561 -4.06 -9.73 34.70
CA PHE A 561 -3.95 -8.31 35.02
C PHE A 561 -4.19 -7.45 33.78
N ASN A 562 -4.50 -6.18 34.00
CA ASN A 562 -4.56 -5.17 32.96
C ASN A 562 -3.30 -4.31 33.02
N LEU A 563 -2.69 -4.08 31.86
CA LEU A 563 -1.67 -3.08 31.63
C LEU A 563 -2.37 -1.79 31.21
N ARG A 564 -2.35 -0.78 32.08
CA ARG A 564 -2.86 0.56 31.76
C ARG A 564 -1.71 1.38 31.20
N ILE A 565 -1.83 1.76 29.94
CA ILE A 565 -0.76 2.43 29.18
C ILE A 565 -1.25 3.76 28.63
N MET A 566 -0.44 4.80 28.79
CA MET A 566 -0.62 6.10 28.15
C MET A 566 0.32 6.22 26.95
N THR A 567 -0.18 6.80 25.86
CA THR A 567 0.58 7.04 24.64
C THR A 567 0.55 8.51 24.24
N THR A 568 1.32 8.87 23.22
CA THR A 568 1.30 10.21 22.61
C THR A 568 -0.07 10.64 22.11
N THR A 569 -0.93 9.71 21.72
CA THR A 569 -2.29 9.98 21.22
C THR A 569 -3.33 10.04 22.33
N THR A 570 -3.14 9.34 23.46
CA THR A 570 -4.12 9.32 24.56
C THR A 570 -3.88 10.38 25.64
N ARG A 571 -2.66 10.95 25.71
CA ARG A 571 -2.29 11.93 26.74
C ARG A 571 -3.07 13.25 26.71
N PHE A 572 -3.77 13.54 25.61
CA PHE A 572 -4.59 14.75 25.47
C PHE A 572 -6.04 14.57 25.92
N ASN A 573 -6.44 13.36 26.32
CA ASN A 573 -7.79 13.07 26.77
C ASN A 573 -8.05 13.61 28.19
N ASP A 574 -9.28 13.47 28.69
CA ASP A 574 -9.54 13.69 30.11
C ASP A 574 -8.94 12.55 30.97
N GLU A 575 -8.71 12.82 32.26
CA GLU A 575 -8.03 11.88 33.18
C GLU A 575 -8.68 10.49 33.24
N SER A 576 -10.00 10.42 33.06
CA SER A 576 -10.76 9.17 33.03
C SER A 576 -10.45 8.29 31.81
N ASN A 577 -9.84 8.84 30.76
CA ASN A 577 -9.62 8.19 29.46
C ASN A 577 -8.17 8.25 28.95
N TYR A 578 -7.24 8.58 29.86
CA TYR A 578 -5.79 8.65 29.60
C TYR A 578 -5.16 7.32 29.20
N TYR A 579 -5.67 6.23 29.75
CA TYR A 579 -5.06 4.92 29.60
C TYR A 579 -5.81 4.08 28.56
N ILE A 580 -5.03 3.29 27.83
CA ILE A 580 -5.49 2.10 27.11
C ILE A 580 -5.35 0.94 28.10
N ASP A 581 -6.45 0.25 28.38
CA ASP A 581 -6.48 -0.92 29.26
C ASP A 581 -6.25 -2.20 28.43
N ILE A 582 -5.05 -2.78 28.52
CA ILE A 582 -4.67 -3.97 27.77
C ILE A 582 -4.74 -5.20 28.69
N PRO A 583 -5.66 -6.15 28.45
CA PRO A 583 -5.74 -7.38 29.24
C PRO A 583 -4.54 -8.29 28.94
N ALA A 584 -3.93 -8.81 29.99
CA ALA A 584 -2.79 -9.71 29.92
C ALA A 584 -3.02 -10.98 30.74
N THR A 585 -2.61 -12.13 30.21
CA THR A 585 -2.68 -13.43 30.88
C THR A 585 -1.35 -14.18 30.75
N VAL A 586 -0.69 -14.46 31.87
CA VAL A 586 0.46 -15.38 31.91
C VAL A 586 0.00 -16.68 32.53
N VAL A 587 0.20 -17.80 31.84
CA VAL A 587 -0.10 -19.14 32.35
C VAL A 587 1.20 -19.82 32.71
N GLN A 588 1.29 -20.39 33.91
CA GLN A 588 2.48 -21.13 34.34
C GLN A 588 2.11 -22.58 34.68
N ASP A 589 2.84 -23.51 34.05
CA ASP A 589 2.63 -24.95 34.20
C ASP A 589 3.90 -25.70 34.63
N PRO A 590 3.75 -26.81 35.37
CA PRO A 590 4.87 -27.70 35.63
C PRO A 590 5.41 -28.28 34.30
N PRO A 591 6.72 -28.60 34.22
CA PRO A 591 7.27 -29.29 33.07
C PRO A 591 6.49 -30.58 32.79
N ASN A 592 6.07 -30.78 31.54
CA ASN A 592 5.35 -31.99 31.13
C ASN A 592 6.33 -33.18 31.07
N ASN A 593 6.65 -33.74 32.23
CA ASN A 593 7.54 -34.90 32.40
C ASN A 593 6.76 -36.23 32.49
N PHE A 594 5.50 -36.25 32.06
CA PHE A 594 4.74 -37.48 31.99
C PHE A 594 5.42 -38.43 31.01
N GLN A 595 6.14 -39.41 31.53
CA GLN A 595 6.53 -40.57 30.74
C GLN A 595 5.24 -41.25 30.30
N SER A 596 5.05 -41.38 28.98
CA SER A 596 4.05 -42.30 28.44
C SER A 596 4.43 -43.69 28.94
N LYS A 597 3.85 -44.09 30.07
CA LYS A 597 3.79 -45.48 30.43
C LYS A 597 2.82 -46.07 29.44
N THR A 598 3.33 -46.62 28.34
CA THR A 598 2.63 -47.67 27.63
C THR A 598 2.31 -48.72 28.68
N VAL A 599 1.07 -48.68 29.17
CA VAL A 599 0.53 -49.77 29.96
C VAL A 599 0.58 -50.93 28.98
N ASN A 600 1.45 -51.91 29.21
CA ASN A 600 1.32 -53.20 28.56
C ASN A 600 -0.02 -53.76 29.03
N VAL A 601 -1.08 -53.43 28.31
CA VAL A 601 -2.34 -54.16 28.38
C VAL A 601 -2.03 -55.56 27.86
N SER A 602 -1.57 -56.42 28.75
CA SER A 602 -1.66 -57.87 28.58
C SER A 602 -3.16 -58.22 28.60
N GLY A 603 -3.83 -57.98 27.48
CA GLY A 603 -5.26 -58.18 27.34
C GLY A 603 -5.87 -57.20 26.34
N GLY A 604 -5.93 -57.60 25.07
CA GLY A 604 -6.74 -56.88 24.10
C GLY A 604 -6.35 -56.99 22.63
N ALA A 605 -5.21 -57.60 22.29
CA ALA A 605 -5.04 -58.08 20.92
C ALA A 605 -5.87 -59.36 20.76
N PHE A 606 -7.13 -59.23 20.35
CA PHE A 606 -7.81 -60.30 19.61
C PHE A 606 -7.07 -60.49 18.29
N GLY A 607 -5.87 -61.07 18.38
CA GLY A 607 -5.05 -61.44 17.25
C GLY A 607 -5.80 -62.52 16.48
N VAL A 608 -6.04 -62.25 15.19
CA VAL A 608 -6.14 -63.12 14.00
C VAL A 608 -6.72 -64.55 14.16
N GLY A 609 -6.41 -65.30 15.22
CA GLY A 609 -7.02 -66.59 15.56
C GLY A 609 -8.53 -66.57 15.81
N SER A 610 -9.09 -65.48 16.37
CA SER A 610 -10.55 -65.34 16.53
C SER A 610 -11.29 -65.22 15.19
N ILE A 611 -10.65 -64.63 14.17
CA ILE A 611 -11.15 -64.59 12.79
C ILE A 611 -11.16 -65.99 12.16
N PHE A 612 -10.16 -66.82 12.43
CA PHE A 612 -10.15 -68.20 11.95
C PHE A 612 -11.20 -69.09 12.61
N VAL A 613 -11.52 -68.86 13.89
CA VAL A 613 -12.65 -69.53 14.57
C VAL A 613 -13.98 -69.10 13.95
N LEU A 614 -14.16 -67.81 13.65
CA LEU A 614 -15.38 -67.31 13.00
C LEU A 614 -15.55 -67.88 11.57
N LEU A 615 -14.47 -67.95 10.79
CA LEU A 615 -14.48 -68.56 9.45
C LEU A 615 -14.71 -70.08 9.52
N GLY A 616 -14.19 -70.77 10.54
CA GLY A 616 -14.47 -72.18 10.80
C GLY A 616 -15.95 -72.44 11.12
N LEU A 617 -16.57 -71.58 11.92
CA LEU A 617 -18.01 -71.67 12.26
C LEU A 617 -18.92 -71.35 11.06
N ILE A 618 -18.52 -70.42 10.19
CA ILE A 618 -19.23 -70.14 8.93
C ILE A 618 -19.12 -71.34 7.96
N ARG A 619 -17.97 -72.03 7.93
CA ARG A 619 -17.79 -73.25 7.12
C ARG A 619 -18.60 -74.41 7.66
N LEU A 620 -18.70 -74.58 8.99
CA LEU A 620 -19.55 -75.60 9.63
C LEU A 620 -21.06 -75.36 9.41
N ARG A 621 -21.49 -74.10 9.29
CA ARG A 621 -22.89 -73.76 8.97
C ARG A 621 -23.28 -74.05 7.51
N ARG A 622 -22.30 -74.21 6.60
CA ARG A 622 -22.53 -74.63 5.20
C ARG A 622 -22.45 -76.15 4.97
N PHE A 623 -22.04 -76.93 5.97
CA PHE A 623 -22.03 -78.40 5.92
C PHE A 623 -23.14 -79.06 6.76
N LYS A 624 -24.06 -78.27 7.30
CA LYS A 624 -25.36 -78.73 7.83
C LYS A 624 -26.50 -77.99 7.13
N SER A 625 -26.63 -78.25 5.83
CA SER A 625 -27.93 -78.42 5.17
C SER A 625 -28.17 -79.90 4.98
#